data_AF-A0A0P7X729-F1
#
_entry.id   AF-A0A0P7X729-F1
#
_cell.length_a   1.000
_cell.length_b   1.000
_cell.length_c   1.000
_cell.angle_alpha   90.00
_cell.angle_beta   90.00
_cell.angle_gamma   90.00
#
_symmetry.space_group_name_H-M   'P 1'
#
loop_
_entity.id
_entity.type
_entity.pdbx_description
1 polymer ?
#
loop_
_entity_poly.entity_id
_entity_poly.type
_entity_poly.pdbx_seq_one_letter_code
_entity_poly.pdbx_strand_id
1 'polypeptide(L)'
;MAGKYRIGQLYTISKHSHEESDKGEGVEVVSNEAHIDPVHGEGQFTEKRVHLSSKLPSWARAVVPRFFYITEKAWNYYPYTITEYTCSFLPKFSIHIETKYENNCGTSDNIFGMDKKACDIEVCFLDIAYDDVPERHYKTSEVVCYDPVYFVSYVVQKDLRCFSSAKTGRGPLKEGWRECSKPVMCSYKLVAVKFEVWGLQTRVEQFVHKVIRDILLVGHRQAFAWVDEWYDMSMDEVREYEWKIQEATNEKIGLLTPTITIHEVPPLVATRSAPASAPSTPITGDQPELLSVTKDRVRKTSAPETLTFP
;
A
#
# COMPACT_ATOMS: atom_id res chain seq x y z
N MET A 1 -23.71 -6.47 10.24
CA MET A 1 -22.61 -6.96 9.39
C MET A 1 -21.28 -6.32 9.75
N ALA A 2 -21.24 -5.01 10.01
CA ALA A 2 -20.08 -4.28 10.51
C ALA A 2 -19.19 -5.08 11.52
N GLY A 3 -19.77 -5.59 12.61
CA GLY A 3 -19.01 -6.39 13.58
C GLY A 3 -18.38 -7.69 13.04
N LYS A 4 -19.05 -8.39 12.11
CA LYS A 4 -18.48 -9.58 11.43
C LYS A 4 -17.42 -9.20 10.41
N TYR A 5 -17.60 -8.06 9.73
CA TYR A 5 -16.60 -7.55 8.80
C TYR A 5 -15.29 -7.18 9.53
N ARG A 6 -15.37 -6.62 10.75
CA ARG A 6 -14.18 -6.34 11.58
C ARG A 6 -13.33 -7.59 11.80
N ILE A 7 -13.96 -8.73 12.13
CA ILE A 7 -13.27 -10.02 12.30
C ILE A 7 -12.63 -10.47 10.97
N GLY A 8 -13.43 -10.51 9.90
CA GLY A 8 -12.92 -10.92 8.58
C GLY A 8 -11.79 -10.03 8.07
N GLN A 9 -11.82 -8.73 8.35
CA GLN A 9 -10.76 -7.80 7.99
C GLN A 9 -9.45 -8.13 8.71
N LEU A 10 -9.47 -8.32 10.03
CA LEU A 10 -8.28 -8.65 10.82
C LEU A 10 -7.67 -9.99 10.37
N TYR A 11 -8.53 -11.00 10.18
CA TYR A 11 -8.12 -12.30 9.68
C TYR A 11 -7.45 -12.19 8.30
N THR A 12 -8.11 -11.54 7.35
CA THR A 12 -7.64 -11.43 5.97
C THR A 12 -6.37 -10.62 5.87
N ILE A 13 -6.24 -9.51 6.60
CA ILE A 13 -5.00 -8.72 6.61
C ILE A 13 -3.83 -9.57 7.11
N SER A 14 -4.03 -10.33 8.19
CA SER A 14 -2.98 -11.17 8.77
C SER A 14 -2.57 -12.29 7.82
N LYS A 15 -3.54 -13.06 7.30
CA LYS A 15 -3.31 -14.15 6.36
C LYS A 15 -2.66 -13.66 5.06
N HIS A 16 -3.20 -12.59 4.47
CA HIS A 16 -2.65 -12.01 3.24
C HIS A 16 -1.21 -11.54 3.44
N SER A 17 -0.93 -10.83 4.53
CA SER A 17 0.42 -10.35 4.83
C SER A 17 1.41 -11.52 4.91
N HIS A 18 1.03 -12.61 5.56
CA HIS A 18 1.88 -13.81 5.64
C HIS A 18 2.09 -14.50 4.28
N GLU A 19 1.02 -14.66 3.50
CA GLU A 19 1.08 -15.30 2.18
C GLU A 19 1.86 -14.47 1.14
N GLU A 20 1.94 -13.15 1.32
CA GLU A 20 2.62 -12.22 0.41
C GLU A 20 4.03 -11.82 0.86
N SER A 21 4.44 -12.24 2.05
CA SER A 21 5.78 -11.99 2.57
C SER A 21 6.69 -13.17 2.33
N ASP A 22 7.97 -12.92 2.09
CA ASP A 22 9.04 -13.90 1.97
C ASP A 22 10.32 -13.30 2.56
N LYS A 23 11.45 -14.01 2.49
CA LYS A 23 12.71 -13.54 3.08
C LYS A 23 13.13 -12.17 2.52
N GLY A 24 13.11 -11.16 3.38
CA GLY A 24 13.46 -9.77 3.04
C GLY A 24 12.43 -9.01 2.20
N GLU A 25 11.22 -9.53 2.02
CA GLU A 25 10.15 -8.93 1.22
C GLU A 25 8.78 -9.10 1.90
N GLY A 26 7.91 -8.09 1.83
CA GLY A 26 6.57 -8.14 2.43
C GLY A 26 6.40 -7.25 3.66
N VAL A 27 5.58 -7.68 4.61
CA VAL A 27 5.06 -6.83 5.70
C VAL A 27 5.67 -7.22 7.04
N GLU A 28 6.54 -6.37 7.58
CA GLU A 28 7.09 -6.47 8.93
C GLU A 28 6.20 -5.67 9.89
N VAL A 29 5.68 -6.31 10.94
CA VAL A 29 4.93 -5.63 12.00
C VAL A 29 5.90 -5.14 13.07
N VAL A 30 5.94 -3.83 13.27
CA VAL A 30 6.85 -3.14 14.21
C VAL A 30 6.19 -2.92 15.56
N SER A 31 4.94 -2.44 15.56
CA SER A 31 4.13 -2.24 16.77
C SER A 31 2.69 -2.63 16.52
N ASN A 32 2.04 -3.18 17.54
CA ASN A 32 0.61 -3.46 17.58
C ASN A 32 0.14 -3.30 19.03
N GLU A 33 -0.44 -2.15 19.36
CA GLU A 33 -0.74 -1.77 20.75
C GLU A 33 -2.10 -1.08 20.88
N ALA A 34 -2.69 -1.15 22.07
CA ALA A 34 -3.91 -0.43 22.38
C ALA A 34 -3.65 1.07 22.33
N HIS A 35 -4.63 1.83 21.82
CA HIS A 35 -4.53 3.28 21.69
C HIS A 35 -5.85 3.93 22.11
N ILE A 36 -5.81 5.10 22.74
CA ILE A 36 -7.00 5.86 23.12
C ILE A 36 -6.93 7.22 22.44
N ASP A 37 -7.96 7.53 21.65
CA ASP A 37 -8.14 8.81 21.00
C ASP A 37 -9.15 9.69 21.77
N PRO A 38 -8.88 10.99 21.96
CA PRO A 38 -9.80 11.89 22.67
C PRO A 38 -11.20 12.01 22.04
N VAL A 39 -11.31 11.80 20.72
CA VAL A 39 -12.56 11.96 19.95
C VAL A 39 -13.17 10.61 19.63
N HIS A 40 -12.35 9.63 19.25
CA HIS A 40 -12.79 8.34 18.74
C HIS A 40 -12.77 7.21 19.78
N GLY A 41 -12.20 7.46 20.97
CA GLY A 41 -12.19 6.52 22.08
C GLY A 41 -11.14 5.41 21.93
N GLU A 42 -11.46 4.23 22.45
CA GLU A 42 -10.57 3.06 22.41
C GLU A 42 -10.37 2.53 20.98
N GLY A 43 -9.13 2.17 20.68
CA GLY A 43 -8.75 1.59 19.40
C GLY A 43 -7.43 0.82 19.47
N GLN A 44 -6.91 0.53 18.29
CA GLN A 44 -5.62 -0.13 18.11
C GLN A 44 -4.71 0.74 17.25
N PHE A 45 -3.48 0.94 17.69
CA PHE A 45 -2.40 1.46 16.85
C PHE A 45 -1.57 0.31 16.30
N THR A 46 -1.23 0.38 15.01
CA THR A 46 -0.25 -0.52 14.41
C THR A 46 0.76 0.26 13.59
N GLU A 47 2.03 -0.10 13.69
CA GLU A 47 3.09 0.36 12.80
C GLU A 47 3.67 -0.85 12.06
N LYS A 48 3.79 -0.74 10.73
CA LYS A 48 4.36 -1.78 9.87
C LYS A 48 5.35 -1.18 8.89
N ARG A 49 6.30 -2.00 8.43
CA ARG A 49 7.21 -1.69 7.32
C ARG A 49 6.92 -2.64 6.17
N VAL A 50 6.64 -2.06 5.01
CA VAL A 50 6.39 -2.81 3.78
C VAL A 50 7.63 -2.75 2.89
N HIS A 51 8.28 -3.89 2.75
CA HIS A 51 9.48 -4.10 1.94
C HIS A 51 9.07 -4.54 0.53
N LEU A 52 9.30 -3.69 -0.47
CA LEU A 52 8.71 -3.82 -1.81
C LEU A 52 9.72 -3.93 -2.95
N SER A 53 11.02 -4.13 -2.66
CA SER A 53 12.09 -4.00 -3.66
C SER A 53 11.89 -4.85 -4.92
N SER A 54 11.34 -6.07 -4.82
CA SER A 54 11.04 -6.95 -5.97
C SER A 54 9.69 -6.67 -6.63
N LYS A 55 8.70 -6.13 -5.90
CA LYS A 55 7.33 -5.87 -6.40
C LYS A 55 7.20 -4.55 -7.16
N LEU A 56 8.25 -3.72 -7.19
CA LEU A 56 8.22 -2.46 -7.93
C LEU A 56 8.24 -2.66 -9.46
N PRO A 57 7.44 -1.90 -10.22
CA PRO A 57 7.55 -1.84 -11.68
C PRO A 57 8.97 -1.47 -12.12
N SER A 58 9.38 -1.93 -13.31
CA SER A 58 10.74 -1.71 -13.83
C SER A 58 11.16 -0.24 -13.88
N TRP A 59 10.24 0.67 -14.22
CA TRP A 59 10.53 2.12 -14.23
C TRP A 59 10.80 2.67 -12.82
N ALA A 60 10.12 2.15 -11.79
CA ALA A 60 10.29 2.58 -10.41
C ALA A 60 11.60 2.03 -9.84
N ARG A 61 11.93 0.77 -10.12
CA ARG A 61 13.22 0.16 -9.72
C ARG A 61 14.44 0.91 -10.25
N ALA A 62 14.32 1.64 -11.36
CA ALA A 62 15.42 2.43 -11.91
C ALA A 62 15.77 3.70 -11.10
N VAL A 63 14.84 4.19 -10.26
CA VAL A 63 14.98 5.47 -9.54
C VAL A 63 14.89 5.33 -8.03
N VAL A 64 14.46 4.17 -7.54
CA VAL A 64 14.29 3.87 -6.11
C VAL A 64 15.57 3.21 -5.57
N PRO A 65 16.07 3.60 -4.38
CA PRO A 65 17.19 2.93 -3.73
C PRO A 65 16.94 1.43 -3.55
N ARG A 66 18.03 0.64 -3.55
CA ARG A 66 17.96 -0.82 -3.41
C ARG A 66 17.30 -1.27 -2.10
N PHE A 67 17.49 -0.49 -1.04
CA PHE A 67 16.93 -0.73 0.28
C PHE A 67 16.06 0.46 0.67
N PHE A 68 14.76 0.25 0.65
CA PHE A 68 13.77 1.19 1.14
C PHE A 68 12.54 0.42 1.65
N TYR A 69 11.74 1.08 2.47
CA TYR A 69 10.46 0.54 2.90
C TYR A 69 9.41 1.65 2.93
N ILE A 70 8.15 1.24 2.87
CA ILE A 70 7.02 2.10 3.19
C ILE A 70 6.64 1.86 4.64
N THR A 71 6.61 2.90 5.47
CA THR A 71 6.07 2.82 6.82
C THR A 71 4.56 3.03 6.74
N GLU A 72 3.79 2.05 7.21
CA GLU A 72 2.35 2.15 7.45
C GLU A 72 2.13 2.42 8.95
N LYS A 73 1.39 3.47 9.28
CA LYS A 73 0.83 3.70 10.61
C LYS A 73 -0.68 3.69 10.50
N ALA A 74 -1.34 2.89 11.32
CA ALA A 74 -2.79 2.78 11.30
C ALA A 74 -3.36 2.93 12.70
N TRP A 75 -4.43 3.72 12.81
CA TRP A 75 -5.23 3.89 14.02
C TRP A 75 -6.64 3.40 13.76
N ASN A 76 -6.99 2.28 14.39
CA ASN A 76 -8.25 1.59 14.19
C ASN A 76 -9.20 1.82 15.37
N TYR A 77 -10.11 2.77 15.21
CA TYR A 77 -11.22 3.10 16.12
C TYR A 77 -12.54 2.60 15.56
N TYR A 78 -12.57 1.35 15.08
CA TYR A 78 -13.71 0.80 14.33
C TYR A 78 -15.07 1.26 14.91
N PRO A 79 -15.93 1.91 14.10
CA PRO A 79 -15.99 1.89 12.64
C PRO A 79 -15.26 3.04 11.91
N TYR A 80 -14.31 3.72 12.55
CA TYR A 80 -13.45 4.70 11.88
C TYR A 80 -11.99 4.25 11.91
N THR A 81 -11.25 4.48 10.83
CA THR A 81 -9.83 4.14 10.77
C THR A 81 -9.07 5.22 10.01
N ILE A 82 -7.91 5.57 10.53
CA ILE A 82 -6.93 6.43 9.86
C ILE A 82 -5.73 5.57 9.51
N THR A 83 -5.19 5.71 8.31
CA THR A 83 -3.96 5.05 7.90
C THR A 83 -3.06 6.01 7.13
N GLU A 84 -1.83 6.12 7.57
CA GLU A 84 -0.80 6.96 6.98
C GLU A 84 0.33 6.10 6.44
N TYR A 85 0.76 6.38 5.22
CA TYR A 85 1.94 5.78 4.62
C TYR A 85 2.99 6.85 4.35
N THR A 86 4.22 6.58 4.75
CA THR A 86 5.39 7.39 4.40
C THR A 86 6.48 6.51 3.80
N CYS A 87 7.41 7.10 3.06
CA CYS A 87 8.48 6.36 2.41
C CYS A 87 9.83 6.70 3.04
N SER A 88 10.62 5.68 3.36
CA SER A 88 11.88 5.83 4.09
C SER A 88 12.95 6.70 3.40
N PHE A 89 12.83 6.90 2.08
CA PHE A 89 13.79 7.71 1.31
C PHE A 89 13.15 8.92 0.60
N LEU A 90 11.81 9.02 0.59
CA LEU A 90 11.06 10.13 -0.04
C LEU A 90 10.28 10.88 1.04
N PRO A 91 10.88 11.86 1.72
CA PRO A 91 10.26 12.55 2.86
C PRO A 91 8.94 13.27 2.52
N LYS A 92 8.76 13.64 1.25
CA LYS A 92 7.58 14.37 0.76
C LYS A 92 6.51 13.45 0.14
N PHE A 93 6.74 12.14 0.14
CA PHE A 93 5.74 11.16 -0.26
C PHE A 93 4.87 10.80 0.95
N SER A 94 3.55 10.94 0.79
CA SER A 94 2.60 10.45 1.79
C SER A 94 1.33 9.92 1.15
N ILE A 95 0.74 8.91 1.75
CA ILE A 95 -0.64 8.49 1.48
C ILE A 95 -1.40 8.60 2.79
N HIS A 96 -2.55 9.26 2.76
CA HIS A 96 -3.48 9.34 3.87
C HIS A 96 -4.78 8.66 3.48
N ILE A 97 -5.26 7.73 4.30
CA ILE A 97 -6.50 7.00 4.06
C ILE A 97 -7.38 7.11 5.30
N GLU A 98 -8.58 7.64 5.11
CA GLU A 98 -9.64 7.57 6.10
C GLU A 98 -10.67 6.53 5.67
N THR A 99 -11.07 5.67 6.60
CA THR A 99 -12.06 4.63 6.35
C THR A 99 -13.25 4.75 7.29
N LYS A 100 -14.46 4.68 6.74
CA LYS A 100 -15.71 4.54 7.48
C LYS A 100 -16.50 3.34 6.98
N TYR A 101 -17.24 2.69 7.87
CA TYR A 101 -18.03 1.50 7.55
C TYR A 101 -19.53 1.72 7.83
N GLU A 102 -20.39 1.40 6.86
CA GLU A 102 -21.86 1.48 7.03
C GLU A 102 -22.57 0.23 6.49
N ASN A 103 -23.72 -0.12 7.06
CA ASN A 103 -24.53 -1.25 6.60
C ASN A 103 -25.45 -0.84 5.43
N ASN A 104 -24.86 -0.32 4.34
CA ASN A 104 -25.54 0.00 3.08
C ASN A 104 -24.73 -0.55 1.89
N CYS A 105 -25.17 -0.26 0.66
CA CYS A 105 -24.52 -0.71 -0.58
C CYS A 105 -23.78 0.42 -1.31
N GLY A 106 -23.19 1.38 -0.57
CA GLY A 106 -22.43 2.48 -1.18
C GLY A 106 -23.27 3.72 -1.51
N THR A 107 -24.34 3.97 -0.75
CA THR A 107 -25.33 5.04 -1.02
C THR A 107 -25.07 6.34 -0.26
N SER A 108 -23.97 6.47 0.47
CA SER A 108 -23.66 7.66 1.29
C SER A 108 -22.66 8.58 0.59
N ASP A 109 -23.16 9.62 -0.08
CA ASP A 109 -22.36 10.50 -0.95
C ASP A 109 -21.35 11.40 -0.21
N ASN A 110 -21.63 11.79 1.05
CA ASN A 110 -20.76 12.69 1.83
C ASN A 110 -20.49 12.17 3.25
N ILE A 111 -20.12 10.90 3.37
CA ILE A 111 -19.88 10.25 4.67
C ILE A 111 -18.71 10.88 5.47
N PHE A 112 -17.79 11.58 4.79
CA PHE A 112 -16.66 12.26 5.43
C PHE A 112 -16.97 13.71 5.83
N GLY A 113 -18.16 14.23 5.53
CA GLY A 113 -18.56 15.58 5.93
C GLY A 113 -17.70 16.66 5.26
N MET A 114 -17.22 16.41 4.03
CA MET A 114 -16.40 17.35 3.30
C MET A 114 -17.24 18.53 2.80
N ASP A 115 -16.66 19.72 2.86
CA ASP A 115 -17.26 20.91 2.26
C ASP A 115 -17.25 20.79 0.73
N LYS A 116 -18.33 21.22 0.07
CA LYS A 116 -18.49 21.19 -1.41
C LYS A 116 -17.39 21.91 -2.21
N LYS A 117 -16.49 22.63 -1.53
CA LYS A 117 -15.32 23.31 -2.11
C LYS A 117 -14.04 22.47 -2.09
N ALA A 118 -14.05 21.30 -1.46
CA ALA A 118 -12.89 20.45 -1.30
C ALA A 118 -12.70 19.51 -2.49
N CYS A 119 -11.96 19.99 -3.50
CA CYS A 119 -11.25 19.26 -4.57
C CYS A 119 -12.06 18.27 -5.45
N ASP A 120 -11.55 18.01 -6.65
CA ASP A 120 -12.06 17.00 -7.57
C ASP A 120 -11.90 15.58 -6.97
N ILE A 121 -12.86 15.16 -6.15
CA ILE A 121 -12.90 13.80 -5.60
C ILE A 121 -13.49 12.87 -6.65
N GLU A 122 -12.69 11.95 -7.15
CA GLU A 122 -13.16 10.87 -8.02
C GLU A 122 -13.70 9.71 -7.16
N VAL A 123 -14.94 9.30 -7.43
CA VAL A 123 -15.55 8.13 -6.77
C VAL A 123 -15.32 6.89 -7.62
N CYS A 124 -14.59 5.91 -7.05
CA CYS A 124 -14.35 4.62 -7.67
C CYS A 124 -15.06 3.51 -6.88
N PHE A 125 -16.04 2.84 -7.50
CA PHE A 125 -16.69 1.68 -6.91
C PHE A 125 -15.94 0.40 -7.25
N LEU A 126 -15.59 -0.40 -6.24
CA LEU A 126 -14.93 -1.70 -6.43
C LEU A 126 -15.95 -2.85 -6.49
N ASP A 127 -15.92 -3.64 -7.56
CA ASP A 127 -16.69 -4.88 -7.67
C ASP A 127 -15.83 -6.11 -7.34
N ILE A 128 -16.03 -6.68 -6.16
CA ILE A 128 -15.30 -7.89 -5.78
C ILE A 128 -15.63 -9.11 -6.65
N ALA A 129 -16.73 -9.12 -7.42
CA ALA A 129 -17.03 -10.24 -8.32
C ALA A 129 -16.58 -9.95 -9.76
N TYR A 130 -16.84 -8.74 -10.25
CA TYR A 130 -16.77 -8.41 -11.69
C TYR A 130 -15.63 -7.50 -12.11
N ASP A 131 -14.93 -6.81 -11.19
CA ASP A 131 -13.76 -6.03 -11.59
C ASP A 131 -12.59 -6.96 -11.93
N ASP A 132 -11.82 -6.57 -12.95
CA ASP A 132 -10.62 -7.27 -13.35
C ASP A 132 -9.60 -7.31 -12.21
N VAL A 133 -9.12 -8.52 -11.90
CA VAL A 133 -8.00 -8.70 -10.98
C VAL A 133 -6.71 -8.44 -11.75
N PRO A 134 -5.81 -7.56 -11.25
CA PRO A 134 -4.56 -7.28 -11.95
C PRO A 134 -3.71 -8.53 -12.09
N GLU A 135 -3.06 -8.71 -13.25
CA GLU A 135 -2.38 -9.96 -13.60
C GLU A 135 -1.36 -10.42 -12.55
N ARG A 136 -0.63 -9.47 -11.97
CA ARG A 136 0.39 -9.72 -10.93
C ARG A 136 -0.16 -10.36 -9.65
N HIS A 137 -1.47 -10.37 -9.45
CA HIS A 137 -2.13 -10.96 -8.28
C HIS A 137 -2.80 -12.32 -8.58
N TYR A 138 -2.68 -12.85 -9.82
CA TYR A 138 -3.06 -14.23 -10.10
C TYR A 138 -2.01 -15.19 -9.50
N LYS A 139 -2.44 -16.02 -8.53
CA LYS A 139 -1.63 -17.14 -8.03
C LYS A 139 -2.03 -18.40 -8.78
N THR A 140 -1.11 -19.00 -9.53
CA THR A 140 -1.34 -20.32 -10.15
C THR A 140 -1.38 -21.39 -9.05
N SER A 141 -2.56 -21.81 -8.61
CA SER A 141 -2.72 -22.95 -7.69
C SER A 141 -3.84 -23.88 -8.13
N GLU A 142 -3.54 -25.04 -8.69
CA GLU A 142 -4.48 -26.02 -9.27
C GLU A 142 -5.86 -26.12 -8.60
N VAL A 143 -6.85 -25.38 -9.10
CA VAL A 143 -8.28 -25.61 -8.86
C VAL A 143 -8.98 -25.41 -10.18
N VAL A 144 -9.41 -26.54 -10.76
CA VAL A 144 -10.10 -26.59 -12.05
C VAL A 144 -11.56 -26.20 -11.83
N CYS A 145 -11.94 -25.01 -12.29
CA CYS A 145 -13.34 -24.71 -12.62
C CYS A 145 -13.58 -25.06 -14.08
N TYR A 146 -14.54 -25.95 -14.34
CA TYR A 146 -14.92 -26.36 -15.70
C TYR A 146 -15.85 -25.30 -16.30
N ASP A 147 -15.30 -24.34 -17.05
CA ASP A 147 -16.07 -23.49 -17.97
C ASP A 147 -15.90 -24.05 -19.39
N PRO A 148 -16.97 -24.48 -20.09
CA PRO A 148 -16.88 -25.07 -21.41
C PRO A 148 -16.58 -24.08 -22.55
N VAL A 149 -16.46 -22.77 -22.28
CA VAL A 149 -16.32 -21.74 -23.32
C VAL A 149 -14.91 -21.12 -23.39
N TYR A 150 -14.10 -21.22 -22.33
CA TYR A 150 -12.72 -20.69 -22.33
C TYR A 150 -11.74 -21.65 -21.66
N PHE A 151 -10.93 -22.33 -22.48
CA PHE A 151 -9.85 -23.19 -22.00
C PHE A 151 -8.63 -22.33 -21.62
N VAL A 152 -8.70 -21.66 -20.48
CA VAL A 152 -7.51 -21.06 -19.86
C VAL A 152 -7.50 -21.38 -18.38
N SER A 153 -6.54 -22.22 -17.98
CA SER A 153 -6.27 -22.59 -16.59
C SER A 153 -5.66 -21.41 -15.85
N TYR A 154 -6.50 -20.47 -15.39
CA TYR A 154 -6.11 -19.48 -14.40
C TYR A 154 -6.82 -19.81 -13.09
N VAL A 155 -6.03 -20.08 -12.07
CA VAL A 155 -6.55 -20.10 -10.72
C VAL A 155 -6.57 -18.67 -10.25
N VAL A 156 -7.68 -18.02 -10.57
CA VAL A 156 -8.05 -16.79 -9.93
C VAL A 156 -8.45 -17.18 -8.51
N GLN A 157 -7.78 -16.61 -7.51
CA GLN A 157 -8.40 -16.23 -6.23
C GLN A 157 -9.92 -16.50 -6.25
N LYS A 158 -10.39 -17.63 -5.68
CA LYS A 158 -11.73 -18.23 -5.85
C LYS A 158 -12.68 -17.32 -6.65
N ASP A 159 -13.00 -17.65 -7.91
CA ASP A 159 -13.97 -16.86 -8.67
C ASP A 159 -15.27 -16.71 -7.87
N LEU A 160 -15.56 -15.49 -7.39
CA LEU A 160 -16.68 -15.24 -6.48
C LEU A 160 -18.03 -15.40 -7.18
N ARG A 161 -18.04 -15.46 -8.52
CA ARG A 161 -19.20 -15.80 -9.35
C ARG A 161 -19.56 -17.28 -9.27
N CYS A 162 -18.63 -18.11 -8.77
CA CYS A 162 -18.80 -19.55 -8.61
C CYS A 162 -18.70 -19.99 -7.14
N PHE A 163 -18.05 -19.20 -6.29
CA PHE A 163 -17.88 -19.52 -4.87
C PHE A 163 -19.20 -19.40 -4.10
N SER A 164 -19.54 -20.47 -3.37
CA SER A 164 -20.59 -20.47 -2.36
C SER A 164 -20.00 -20.92 -1.02
N SER A 165 -20.28 -20.16 0.03
CA SER A 165 -19.84 -20.43 1.39
C SER A 165 -20.63 -21.59 1.97
N ALA A 166 -19.93 -22.64 2.41
CA ALA A 166 -20.57 -23.78 3.04
C ALA A 166 -21.14 -23.44 4.42
N LYS A 167 -20.55 -22.46 5.12
CA LYS A 167 -21.00 -22.06 6.46
C LYS A 167 -22.16 -21.09 6.46
N THR A 168 -22.20 -20.18 5.48
CA THR A 168 -23.15 -19.06 5.49
C THR A 168 -24.19 -19.13 4.39
N GLY A 169 -24.00 -20.01 3.40
CA GLY A 169 -24.82 -20.07 2.20
C GLY A 169 -24.70 -18.84 1.28
N ARG A 170 -23.74 -17.94 1.55
CA ARG A 170 -23.51 -16.73 0.75
C ARG A 170 -22.75 -17.06 -0.53
N GLY A 171 -23.08 -16.33 -1.59
CA GLY A 171 -22.55 -16.60 -2.92
C GLY A 171 -23.22 -17.83 -3.56
N PRO A 172 -23.08 -18.02 -4.88
CA PRO A 172 -22.28 -17.22 -5.81
C PRO A 172 -22.78 -15.78 -5.99
N LEU A 173 -21.83 -14.85 -6.20
CA LEU A 173 -22.13 -13.44 -6.49
C LEU A 173 -22.48 -13.29 -7.97
N LYS A 174 -23.77 -13.11 -8.25
CA LYS A 174 -24.29 -12.89 -9.61
C LYS A 174 -24.28 -11.40 -9.98
N GLU A 175 -24.57 -11.10 -11.23
CA GLU A 175 -24.70 -9.71 -11.68
C GLU A 175 -25.82 -9.01 -10.88
N GLY A 176 -25.57 -7.77 -10.45
CA GLY A 176 -26.45 -7.05 -9.52
C GLY A 176 -26.42 -7.56 -8.07
N TRP A 177 -25.38 -8.31 -7.66
CA TRP A 177 -25.28 -8.84 -6.29
C TRP A 177 -25.32 -7.74 -5.22
N ARG A 178 -24.85 -6.52 -5.53
CA ARG A 178 -24.75 -5.42 -4.56
C ARG A 178 -26.12 -4.99 -4.03
N GLU A 179 -27.13 -4.99 -4.90
CA GLU A 179 -28.50 -4.58 -4.57
C GLU A 179 -29.31 -5.73 -3.99
N CYS A 180 -29.11 -6.96 -4.48
CA CYS A 180 -29.93 -8.11 -4.09
C CYS A 180 -29.37 -8.94 -2.93
N SER A 181 -28.07 -8.87 -2.64
CA SER A 181 -27.46 -9.67 -1.57
C SER A 181 -27.72 -9.06 -0.21
N LYS A 182 -28.12 -9.90 0.75
CA LYS A 182 -28.23 -9.54 2.16
C LYS A 182 -27.58 -10.62 3.04
N PRO A 183 -26.93 -10.21 4.15
CA PRO A 183 -26.70 -8.83 4.56
C PRO A 183 -25.50 -8.20 3.79
N VAL A 184 -25.48 -6.86 3.67
CA VAL A 184 -24.44 -6.09 2.95
C VAL A 184 -23.92 -4.93 3.81
N MET A 185 -22.68 -4.51 3.54
CA MET A 185 -22.05 -3.32 4.11
C MET A 185 -21.17 -2.66 3.05
N CYS A 186 -20.78 -1.41 3.30
CA CYS A 186 -19.85 -0.66 2.47
C CYS A 186 -18.70 -0.12 3.32
N SER A 187 -17.47 -0.25 2.81
CA SER A 187 -16.27 0.38 3.36
C SER A 187 -15.93 1.57 2.49
N TYR A 188 -16.19 2.78 2.97
CA TYR A 188 -15.84 4.02 2.30
C TYR A 188 -14.40 4.38 2.63
N LYS A 189 -13.55 4.51 1.61
CA LYS A 189 -12.12 4.80 1.77
C LYS A 189 -11.79 6.10 1.04
N LEU A 190 -11.57 7.18 1.78
CA LEU A 190 -11.09 8.44 1.24
C LEU A 190 -9.57 8.38 1.20
N VAL A 191 -9.00 8.42 0.00
CA VAL A 191 -7.55 8.27 -0.23
C VAL A 191 -7.00 9.59 -0.74
N ALA A 192 -5.99 10.13 -0.07
CA ALA A 192 -5.21 11.26 -0.53
C ALA A 192 -3.76 10.83 -0.73
N VAL A 193 -3.22 11.05 -1.92
CA VAL A 193 -1.81 10.78 -2.24
C VAL A 193 -1.11 12.11 -2.48
N LYS A 194 0.09 12.26 -1.93
CA LYS A 194 0.93 13.43 -2.11
C LYS A 194 2.32 13.01 -2.57
N PHE A 195 2.78 13.56 -3.68
CA PHE A 195 4.13 13.32 -4.20
C PHE A 195 4.74 14.59 -4.83
N GLU A 196 5.51 15.34 -4.05
CA GLU A 196 6.10 16.62 -4.49
C GLU A 196 7.43 16.47 -5.23
N VAL A 197 7.44 15.74 -6.37
CA VAL A 197 8.61 15.66 -7.25
C VAL A 197 8.28 16.29 -8.61
N TRP A 198 9.07 17.31 -8.97
CA TRP A 198 8.86 18.06 -10.21
C TRP A 198 8.91 17.15 -11.44
N GLY A 199 7.91 17.29 -12.32
CA GLY A 199 7.78 16.52 -13.55
C GLY A 199 7.25 15.08 -13.39
N LEU A 200 7.09 14.58 -12.16
CA LEU A 200 6.61 13.21 -11.89
C LEU A 200 5.35 13.15 -11.01
N GLN A 201 4.97 14.26 -10.36
CA GLN A 201 3.84 14.36 -9.42
C GLN A 201 2.59 13.59 -9.88
N THR A 202 1.90 14.08 -10.91
CA THR A 202 0.61 13.53 -11.36
C THR A 202 0.72 12.06 -11.75
N ARG A 203 1.80 11.68 -12.46
CA ARG A 203 2.00 10.30 -12.92
C ARG A 203 2.16 9.32 -11.77
N VAL A 204 2.92 9.70 -10.74
CA VAL A 204 3.15 8.85 -9.57
C VAL A 204 1.93 8.81 -8.67
N GLU A 205 1.26 9.94 -8.43
CA GLU A 205 0.01 9.99 -7.64
C GLU A 205 -1.07 9.10 -8.26
N GLN A 206 -1.31 9.20 -9.57
CA GLN A 206 -2.24 8.34 -10.29
C GLN A 206 -1.84 6.86 -10.23
N PHE A 207 -0.56 6.56 -10.39
CA PHE A 207 -0.05 5.19 -10.27
C PHE A 207 -0.32 4.62 -8.87
N VAL A 208 -0.08 5.39 -7.82
CA VAL A 208 -0.30 4.97 -6.43
C VAL A 208 -1.79 4.77 -6.16
N HIS A 209 -2.68 5.64 -6.65
CA HIS A 209 -4.12 5.44 -6.57
C HIS A 209 -4.55 4.11 -7.23
N LYS A 210 -4.00 3.80 -8.41
CA LYS A 210 -4.25 2.50 -9.07
C LYS A 210 -3.76 1.32 -8.23
N VAL A 211 -2.56 1.42 -7.65
CA VAL A 211 -2.03 0.37 -6.75
C VAL A 211 -2.92 0.17 -5.53
N ILE A 212 -3.38 1.25 -4.89
CA ILE A 212 -4.28 1.18 -3.73
C ILE A 212 -5.60 0.53 -4.14
N ARG A 213 -6.21 0.97 -5.25
CA ARG A 213 -7.43 0.37 -5.81
C ARG A 213 -7.29 -1.14 -5.97
N ASP A 214 -6.19 -1.57 -6.58
CA ASP A 214 -5.88 -2.97 -6.86
C ASP A 214 -5.74 -3.79 -5.56
N ILE A 215 -5.00 -3.27 -4.57
CA ILE A 215 -4.81 -3.91 -3.26
C ILE A 215 -6.14 -4.04 -2.52
N LEU A 216 -6.95 -2.98 -2.52
CA LEU A 216 -8.26 -2.99 -1.89
C LEU A 216 -9.18 -4.03 -2.55
N LEU A 217 -9.23 -4.06 -3.88
CA LEU A 217 -10.02 -5.04 -4.62
C LEU A 217 -9.64 -6.47 -4.22
N VAL A 218 -8.34 -6.80 -4.27
CA VAL A 218 -7.84 -8.14 -3.92
C VAL A 218 -8.13 -8.49 -2.46
N GLY A 219 -7.86 -7.57 -1.52
CA GLY A 219 -8.10 -7.79 -0.10
C GLY A 219 -9.57 -8.02 0.23
N HIS A 220 -10.49 -7.27 -0.39
CA HIS A 220 -11.93 -7.46 -0.19
C HIS A 220 -12.46 -8.73 -0.86
N ARG A 221 -11.86 -9.16 -1.99
CA ARG A 221 -12.16 -10.46 -2.61
C ARG A 221 -11.79 -11.61 -1.68
N GLN A 222 -10.60 -11.56 -1.09
CA GLN A 222 -10.12 -12.54 -0.10
C GLN A 222 -10.98 -12.55 1.16
N ALA A 223 -11.31 -11.35 1.67
CA ALA A 223 -12.52 -11.01 2.42
C ALA A 223 -13.62 -12.08 2.37
N PHE A 224 -14.24 -12.15 1.19
CA PHE A 224 -15.37 -13.00 0.92
C PHE A 224 -14.97 -14.46 0.66
N ALA A 225 -13.90 -14.70 -0.08
CA ALA A 225 -13.41 -16.03 -0.45
C ALA A 225 -13.01 -16.89 0.76
N TRP A 226 -12.54 -16.25 1.84
CA TRP A 226 -12.14 -16.87 3.10
C TRP A 226 -13.22 -16.80 4.18
N VAL A 227 -14.46 -16.43 3.84
CA VAL A 227 -15.55 -16.30 4.83
C VAL A 227 -15.74 -17.55 5.66
N ASP A 228 -15.63 -18.74 5.07
CA ASP A 228 -15.76 -20.00 5.80
C ASP A 228 -14.65 -20.19 6.87
N GLU A 229 -13.51 -19.52 6.73
CA GLU A 229 -12.39 -19.63 7.67
C GLU A 229 -12.59 -18.74 8.90
N TRP A 230 -13.10 -17.52 8.71
CA TRP A 230 -13.20 -16.52 9.80
C TRP A 230 -14.61 -16.30 10.35
N TYR A 231 -15.68 -16.76 9.69
CA TYR A 231 -17.05 -16.36 10.03
C TYR A 231 -17.47 -16.67 11.47
N ASP A 232 -17.02 -17.80 12.02
CA ASP A 232 -17.36 -18.25 13.37
C ASP A 232 -16.40 -17.74 14.45
N MET A 233 -15.30 -17.10 14.06
CA MET A 233 -14.35 -16.56 15.02
C MET A 233 -15.01 -15.47 15.87
N SER A 234 -14.65 -15.46 17.15
CA SER A 234 -14.82 -14.35 18.08
C SER A 234 -13.74 -13.28 17.84
N MET A 235 -13.91 -12.12 18.46
CA MET A 235 -12.88 -11.08 18.44
C MET A 235 -11.58 -11.55 19.10
N ASP A 236 -11.64 -12.36 20.16
CA ASP A 236 -10.45 -12.83 20.87
C ASP A 236 -9.69 -13.86 20.02
N GLU A 237 -10.39 -14.80 19.39
CA GLU A 237 -9.77 -15.80 18.50
C GLU A 237 -9.08 -15.15 17.30
N VAL A 238 -9.68 -14.13 16.67
CA VAL A 238 -9.03 -13.46 15.55
C VAL A 238 -7.85 -12.60 15.98
N ARG A 239 -7.84 -12.08 17.22
CA ARG A 239 -6.68 -11.37 17.78
C ARG A 239 -5.53 -12.32 18.10
N GLU A 240 -5.84 -13.50 18.63
CA GLU A 240 -4.84 -14.56 18.82
C GLU A 240 -4.27 -15.03 17.48
N TYR A 241 -5.12 -15.21 16.47
CA TYR A 241 -4.70 -15.52 15.11
C TYR A 241 -3.80 -14.43 14.52
N GLU A 242 -4.23 -13.17 14.62
CA GLU A 242 -3.45 -12.00 14.18
C GLU A 242 -2.06 -12.02 14.80
N TRP A 243 -1.96 -12.14 16.13
CA TRP A 243 -0.68 -12.16 16.83
C TRP A 243 0.24 -13.30 16.35
N LYS A 244 -0.25 -14.55 16.29
CA LYS A 244 0.55 -15.70 15.82
C LYS A 244 1.05 -15.53 14.40
N ILE A 245 0.19 -15.04 13.51
CA ILE A 245 0.54 -14.86 12.10
C ILE A 245 1.49 -13.69 11.91
N GLN A 246 1.35 -12.60 12.69
CA GLN A 246 2.30 -11.49 12.68
C GLN A 246 3.70 -11.95 13.10
N GLU A 247 3.81 -12.71 14.19
CA GLU A 247 5.08 -13.29 14.65
C GLU A 247 5.70 -14.17 13.57
N ALA A 248 4.95 -15.14 13.03
CA ALA A 248 5.42 -16.03 11.97
C ALA A 248 5.82 -15.27 10.69
N THR A 249 5.13 -14.16 10.38
CA THR A 249 5.47 -13.32 9.21
C THR A 249 6.78 -12.57 9.43
N ASN A 250 6.97 -12.00 10.62
CA ASN A 250 8.22 -11.32 10.97
C ASN A 250 9.41 -12.28 10.95
N GLU A 251 9.24 -13.50 11.47
CA GLU A 251 10.24 -14.57 11.37
C GLU A 251 10.55 -14.93 9.91
N LYS A 252 9.52 -15.05 9.07
CA LYS A 252 9.64 -15.37 7.64
C LYS A 252 10.43 -14.31 6.87
N ILE A 253 10.20 -13.03 7.16
CA ILE A 253 10.95 -11.91 6.58
C ILE A 253 12.42 -11.95 7.03
N GLY A 254 12.64 -12.27 8.31
CA GLY A 254 13.96 -12.36 8.93
C GLY A 254 14.58 -10.99 9.25
N LEU A 255 15.73 -11.01 9.93
CA LEU A 255 16.46 -9.79 10.27
C LEU A 255 17.02 -9.13 9.00
N LEU A 256 16.42 -8.00 8.60
CA LEU A 256 17.04 -7.06 7.67
C LEU A 256 18.01 -6.18 8.44
N THR A 257 19.15 -6.73 8.85
CA THR A 257 20.25 -5.90 9.36
C THR A 257 20.72 -5.03 8.18
N PRO A 258 20.78 -3.69 8.31
CA PRO A 258 21.52 -2.89 7.34
C PRO A 258 22.99 -3.28 7.48
N THR A 259 23.45 -4.23 6.69
CA THR A 259 24.88 -4.52 6.57
C THR A 259 25.50 -3.30 5.91
N ILE A 260 26.01 -2.38 6.73
CA ILE A 260 26.98 -1.40 6.27
C ILE A 260 28.22 -2.21 5.92
N THR A 261 28.31 -2.66 4.67
CA THR A 261 29.55 -3.21 4.15
C THR A 261 30.51 -2.05 4.05
N ILE A 262 31.28 -1.81 5.11
CA ILE A 262 32.48 -0.99 5.03
C ILE A 262 33.40 -1.78 4.11
N HIS A 263 33.53 -1.33 2.86
CA HIS A 263 34.63 -1.78 2.02
C HIS A 263 35.90 -1.27 2.70
N GLU A 264 36.59 -2.15 3.44
CA GLU A 264 37.98 -1.91 3.81
C GLU A 264 38.75 -1.74 2.50
N VAL A 265 39.17 -0.51 2.23
CA VAL A 265 40.13 -0.23 1.17
C VAL A 265 41.42 -0.95 1.58
N PRO A 266 41.93 -1.91 0.80
CA PRO A 266 43.17 -2.57 1.15
C PRO A 266 44.29 -1.52 1.20
N PRO A 267 45.22 -1.61 2.17
CA PRO A 267 46.28 -0.62 2.30
C PRO A 267 47.11 -0.59 1.01
N LEU A 268 47.19 0.59 0.40
CA LEU A 268 48.02 0.84 -0.77
C LEU A 268 49.47 0.47 -0.43
N VAL A 269 50.02 -0.47 -1.20
CA VAL A 269 51.41 -0.89 -1.11
C VAL A 269 52.31 0.32 -1.35
N ALA A 270 53.14 0.63 -0.36
CA ALA A 270 54.10 1.72 -0.40
C ALA A 270 55.10 1.51 -1.54
N THR A 271 55.04 2.36 -2.57
CA THR A 271 56.16 2.59 -3.47
C THR A 271 56.91 3.84 -3.00
N ARG A 272 58.20 3.65 -2.68
CA ARG A 272 59.09 4.69 -2.18
C ARG A 272 59.54 5.62 -3.31
N SER A 273 59.65 6.90 -2.95
CA SER A 273 60.63 7.93 -3.37
C SER A 273 60.24 8.93 -4.47
N ALA A 274 59.94 10.19 -4.08
CA ALA A 274 60.62 11.45 -4.49
C ALA A 274 59.77 12.68 -4.08
N PRO A 275 60.34 13.89 -3.90
CA PRO A 275 60.00 14.76 -2.78
C PRO A 275 58.84 15.75 -3.02
N ALA A 276 58.32 16.21 -1.88
CA ALA A 276 57.25 17.16 -1.72
C ALA A 276 57.51 18.53 -2.35
N SER A 277 56.48 19.09 -2.96
CA SER A 277 56.31 20.54 -3.17
C SER A 277 54.81 20.83 -3.10
N ALA A 278 54.35 21.27 -1.94
CA ALA A 278 53.00 21.78 -1.73
C ALA A 278 53.06 23.31 -1.70
N PRO A 279 52.18 24.03 -2.43
CA PRO A 279 51.92 25.43 -2.13
C PRO A 279 50.90 25.51 -0.98
N SER A 280 51.25 26.26 0.05
CA SER A 280 50.40 26.52 1.22
C SER A 280 49.31 27.54 0.88
N THR A 281 48.04 27.20 1.15
CA THR A 281 46.93 28.17 1.13
C THR A 281 46.80 28.80 2.52
N PRO A 282 46.79 30.14 2.65
CA PRO A 282 46.63 30.79 3.95
C PRO A 282 45.16 30.84 4.38
N ILE A 283 44.94 30.55 5.67
CA ILE A 283 43.69 30.80 6.38
C ILE A 283 43.58 32.30 6.62
N THR A 284 42.55 32.95 6.07
CA THR A 284 42.07 34.24 6.58
C THR A 284 40.55 34.19 6.61
N GLY A 285 39.99 34.41 7.80
CA GLY A 285 38.56 34.51 8.01
C GLY A 285 38.04 35.84 7.52
N ASP A 286 36.94 35.81 6.78
CA ASP A 286 35.92 36.84 6.76
C ASP A 286 34.57 36.23 6.35
N GLN A 287 33.50 36.85 6.85
CA GLN A 287 32.10 36.41 6.81
C GLN A 287 31.52 36.51 5.38
N PRO A 288 30.64 35.59 4.92
CA PRO A 288 30.14 35.63 3.55
C PRO A 288 29.14 36.78 3.34
N GLU A 289 29.42 37.66 2.37
CA GLU A 289 28.50 38.69 1.90
C GLU A 289 27.26 38.09 1.23
N LEU A 290 26.09 38.66 1.55
CA LEU A 290 24.80 38.38 0.90
C LEU A 290 24.87 38.66 -0.60
N LEU A 291 24.59 37.65 -1.42
CA LEU A 291 24.35 37.84 -2.85
C LEU A 291 22.93 38.37 -3.08
N SER A 292 22.85 39.61 -3.57
CA SER A 292 21.64 40.30 -3.98
C SER A 292 21.00 39.68 -5.23
N VAL A 293 19.67 39.60 -5.21
CA VAL A 293 18.75 39.19 -6.28
C VAL A 293 19.01 39.98 -7.58
N THR A 294 19.28 39.28 -8.67
CA THR A 294 19.22 39.86 -10.03
C THR A 294 17.92 39.46 -10.74
N LYS A 295 17.34 40.49 -11.36
CA LYS A 295 16.02 40.59 -12.00
C LYS A 295 15.84 39.69 -13.22
N ASP A 296 14.59 39.26 -13.37
CA ASP A 296 13.80 39.00 -14.58
C ASP A 296 14.54 38.61 -15.87
N ARG A 297 14.40 37.34 -16.24
CA ARG A 297 14.60 36.90 -17.64
C ARG A 297 13.27 36.46 -18.25
N VAL A 298 12.87 37.21 -19.28
CA VAL A 298 11.66 37.04 -20.09
C VAL A 298 11.55 35.63 -20.67
N ARG A 299 10.36 35.04 -20.51
CA ARG A 299 9.93 33.72 -21.01
C ARG A 299 9.81 33.76 -22.53
N LYS A 300 10.64 33.01 -23.26
CA LYS A 300 10.44 32.74 -24.69
C LYS A 300 9.55 31.51 -24.86
N THR A 301 8.41 31.72 -25.50
CA THR A 301 7.51 30.71 -26.05
C THR A 301 8.13 30.03 -27.26
N SER A 302 8.14 28.71 -27.29
CA SER A 302 8.17 27.92 -28.53
C SER A 302 7.71 26.50 -28.22
N ALA A 303 6.48 26.18 -28.61
CA ALA A 303 6.05 24.80 -28.86
C ALA A 303 6.73 24.28 -30.14
N PRO A 304 6.81 22.95 -30.30
CA PRO A 304 6.33 22.39 -31.55
C PRO A 304 5.30 21.29 -31.33
N GLU A 305 4.34 21.26 -32.24
CA GLU A 305 3.24 20.31 -32.38
C GLU A 305 3.72 18.91 -32.80
N THR A 306 2.83 17.94 -32.54
CA THR A 306 2.58 16.71 -33.31
C THR A 306 3.68 15.65 -33.41
N LEU A 307 3.45 14.54 -32.70
CA LEU A 307 3.72 13.19 -33.21
C LEU A 307 2.56 12.26 -32.83
N THR A 308 1.63 12.09 -33.76
CA THR A 308 0.74 10.93 -33.90
C THR A 308 1.51 9.79 -34.55
N PHE A 309 1.44 8.55 -34.03
CA PHE A 309 1.60 7.27 -34.75
C PHE A 309 1.26 6.10 -33.78
N PRO A 310 1.12 4.86 -34.27
CA PRO A 310 0.00 4.25 -35.01
C PRO A 310 -0.98 3.49 -34.10
#